data_AF-A0A2V2PZ08-F1
#
_entry.id   AF-A0A2V2PZ08-F1
#
_cell.length_a   1.000
_cell.length_b   1.000
_cell.length_c   1.000
_cell.angle_alpha   90.00
_cell.angle_beta   90.00
_cell.angle_gamma   90.00
#
_symmetry.space_group_name_H-M   'P 1'
#
loop_
_entity.id
_entity.type
_entity.pdbx_description
1 polymer ?
#
loop_
_entity_poly.entity_id
_entity_poly.type
_entity_poly.pdbx_seq_one_letter_code
_entity_poly.pdbx_strand_id
1 'polypeptide(L)'
;MDADPPTSVPAGAPTGHTALLDGLRDDLYAELDRRPALVVVTGAAGVGKSRLVRELLTRTPLSDTPALVARCRASDAPAPFAPLVEALARCRPPAEGLPPVT
;
A
#
# COMPACT_ATOMS: atom_id res chain seq x y z
N MET A 1 11.76 4.90 -22.93
CA MET A 1 10.74 4.24 -22.09
C MET A 1 10.25 5.33 -21.14
N ASP A 2 9.43 6.24 -21.66
CA ASP A 2 8.92 7.36 -20.89
C ASP A 2 7.85 6.84 -19.95
N ALA A 3 8.13 6.93 -18.64
CA ALA A 3 7.12 6.69 -17.62
C ALA A 3 6.07 7.79 -17.76
N ASP A 4 4.82 7.38 -17.96
CA ASP A 4 3.65 8.24 -17.85
C ASP A 4 3.76 9.04 -16.53
N PRO A 5 3.62 10.39 -16.52
CA PRO A 5 3.71 11.16 -15.29
C PRO A 5 2.72 10.62 -14.25
N PRO A 6 3.07 10.62 -12.95
CA PRO A 6 2.16 10.16 -11.91
C PRO A 6 0.86 10.93 -12.03
N THR A 7 -0.23 10.21 -12.29
CA THR A 7 -1.56 10.79 -12.41
C THR A 7 -1.92 11.42 -11.08
N SER A 8 -1.83 12.75 -11.00
CA SER A 8 -2.29 13.51 -9.86
C SER A 8 -3.80 13.57 -9.94
N VAL A 9 -4.48 12.76 -9.13
CA VAL A 9 -5.94 12.87 -9.00
C VAL A 9 -6.23 14.20 -8.28
N PRO A 10 -6.85 15.19 -8.94
CA PRO A 10 -7.29 16.39 -8.25
C PRO A 10 -8.45 16.01 -7.34
N ALA A 11 -8.44 16.59 -6.13
CA ALA A 11 -9.52 16.46 -5.16
C ALA A 11 -10.80 17.15 -5.68
N GLY A 12 -11.51 16.52 -6.62
CA GLY A 12 -12.94 16.76 -6.82
C GLY A 12 -13.63 16.25 -5.56
N ALA A 13 -13.89 17.16 -4.62
CA ALA A 13 -14.08 16.87 -3.21
C ALA A 13 -15.36 16.05 -2.91
N PRO A 14 -15.24 14.78 -2.48
CA PRO A 14 -16.22 14.20 -1.59
C PRO A 14 -16.25 15.03 -0.29
N THR A 15 -17.42 15.54 0.07
CA THR A 15 -17.60 16.37 1.27
C THR A 15 -17.66 15.47 2.52
N GLY A 16 -16.50 14.98 2.95
CA GLY A 16 -16.35 14.14 4.14
C GLY A 16 -15.18 13.17 4.07
N HIS A 17 -14.58 12.84 5.21
CA HIS A 17 -13.43 11.93 5.29
C HIS A 17 -13.75 10.52 4.75
N THR A 18 -14.99 10.07 4.95
CA THR A 18 -15.47 8.75 4.49
C THR A 18 -15.59 8.69 2.98
N ALA A 19 -16.27 9.65 2.37
CA ALA A 19 -16.46 9.68 0.92
C ALA A 19 -15.12 9.89 0.17
N LEU A 20 -14.15 10.58 0.80
CA LEU A 20 -12.77 10.68 0.29
C LEU A 20 -12.05 9.33 0.30
N LEU A 21 -12.19 8.56 1.38
CA LEU A 21 -11.62 7.23 1.48
C LEU A 21 -12.24 6.26 0.48
N ASP A 22 -13.56 6.31 0.30
CA ASP A 22 -14.28 5.40 -0.59
C ASP A 22 -13.90 5.66 -2.05
N GLY A 23 -13.84 6.92 -2.50
CA GLY A 23 -13.40 7.25 -3.85
C GLY A 23 -11.94 6.86 -4.13
N LEU A 24 -11.03 7.18 -3.20
CA LEU A 24 -9.61 6.78 -3.34
C LEU A 24 -9.44 5.26 -3.41
N ARG A 25 -10.27 4.52 -2.66
CA ARG A 25 -10.25 3.06 -2.66
C ARG A 25 -10.70 2.53 -4.01
N ASP A 26 -11.86 2.96 -4.49
CA ASP A 26 -12.44 2.43 -5.74
C ASP A 26 -11.51 2.69 -6.93
N ASP A 27 -10.89 3.88 -7.01
CA ASP A 27 -9.87 4.21 -8.03
C ASP A 27 -8.63 3.32 -7.92
N LEU A 28 -8.14 3.07 -6.70
CA LEU A 28 -6.97 2.22 -6.46
C LEU A 28 -7.23 0.78 -6.89
N TYR A 29 -8.37 0.19 -6.53
CA TYR A 29 -8.66 -1.21 -6.87
C TYR A 29 -8.92 -1.38 -8.36
N ALA A 30 -9.63 -0.45 -9.01
CA ALA A 30 -9.82 -0.47 -10.45
C ALA A 30 -8.47 -0.49 -11.20
N GLU A 31 -7.47 0.22 -10.68
CA GLU A 31 -6.13 0.24 -11.27
C GLU A 31 -5.33 -1.03 -10.96
N LEU A 32 -5.37 -1.52 -9.71
CA LEU A 32 -4.66 -2.73 -9.28
C LEU A 32 -5.16 -3.99 -10.00
N ASP A 33 -6.47 -4.07 -10.31
CA ASP A 33 -7.04 -5.18 -11.08
C ASP A 33 -6.53 -5.22 -12.52
N ARG A 34 -6.07 -4.09 -13.04
CA ARG A 34 -5.61 -3.95 -14.44
C ARG A 34 -4.10 -4.07 -14.57
N ARG A 35 -3.33 -3.49 -13.64
CA ARG A 35 -1.86 -3.50 -13.67
C ARG A 35 -1.24 -3.20 -12.30
N PRO A 36 0.03 -3.61 -12.07
CA PRO A 36 0.79 -3.16 -10.91
C PRO A 36 0.85 -1.62 -10.86
N ALA A 37 0.58 -1.04 -9.69
CA ALA A 37 0.53 0.41 -9.48
C ALA A 37 1.25 0.83 -8.20
N LEU A 38 1.72 2.09 -8.17
CA LEU A 38 2.39 2.71 -7.02
C LEU A 38 1.64 4.00 -6.63
N VAL A 39 1.26 4.11 -5.36
CA VAL A 39 0.67 5.32 -4.79
C VAL A 39 1.59 5.89 -3.71
N VAL A 40 1.86 7.19 -3.78
CA VAL A 40 2.67 7.91 -2.79
C VAL A 40 1.78 8.90 -2.05
N VAL A 41 1.62 8.71 -0.74
CA VAL A 41 0.84 9.61 0.12
C VAL A 41 1.76 10.65 0.75
N THR A 42 1.59 11.92 0.37
CA THR A 42 2.39 13.05 0.86
C THR A 42 1.55 13.98 1.76
N GLY A 43 2.22 14.89 2.48
CA GLY A 43 1.56 15.85 3.37
C GLY A 43 2.35 16.15 4.64
N ALA A 44 1.93 17.17 5.38
CA ALA A 44 2.60 17.63 6.61
C ALA A 44 2.72 16.54 7.68
N ALA A 45 3.72 16.65 8.56
CA ALA A 45 3.84 15.79 9.73
C ALA A 45 2.58 15.92 10.60
N GLY A 46 2.06 14.80 11.11
CA GLY A 46 0.86 14.80 11.97
C GLY A 46 -0.50 14.94 11.26
N VAL A 47 -0.55 15.25 9.95
CA VAL A 47 -1.82 15.43 9.19
C VAL A 47 -2.70 14.16 9.09
N GLY A 48 -2.21 13.02 9.56
CA GLY A 48 -2.97 11.77 9.58
C GLY A 48 -2.74 10.82 8.41
N LYS A 49 -1.66 10.96 7.61
CA LYS A 49 -1.33 10.03 6.49
C LYS A 49 -1.37 8.55 6.90
N SER A 50 -0.74 8.20 8.04
CA SER A 50 -0.75 6.82 8.53
C SER A 50 -2.13 6.37 9.00
N ARG A 51 -2.99 7.29 9.43
CA ARG A 51 -4.39 7.01 9.79
C ARG A 51 -5.20 6.74 8.51
N LEU A 52 -5.05 7.60 7.50
CA LEU A 52 -5.69 7.44 6.19
C LEU A 52 -5.41 6.07 5.58
N VAL A 53 -4.14 5.66 5.50
CA VAL A 53 -3.76 4.34 4.93
C VAL A 53 -4.38 3.19 5.73
N ARG A 54 -4.37 3.26 7.08
CA ARG A 54 -4.99 2.22 7.91
C ARG A 54 -6.50 2.14 7.70
N GLU A 55 -7.18 3.28 7.60
CA GLU A 55 -8.62 3.32 7.36
C GLU A 55 -8.97 2.75 5.98
N LEU A 56 -8.17 3.05 4.94
CA LEU A 56 -8.34 2.47 3.60
C LEU A 56 -8.16 0.95 3.60
N LEU A 57 -7.13 0.44 4.28
CA LEU A 57 -6.89 -1.01 4.41
C LEU A 57 -7.98 -1.73 5.21
N THR A 58 -8.57 -1.08 6.22
CA THR A 58 -9.62 -1.69 7.05
C THR A 58 -10.97 -1.74 6.34
N ARG A 59 -11.26 -0.75 5.48
CA ARG A 59 -12.54 -0.63 4.76
C ARG A 59 -12.58 -1.37 3.44
N THR A 60 -11.45 -1.89 2.97
CA THR A 60 -11.47 -2.72 1.77
C THR A 60 -11.94 -4.11 2.18
N PRO A 61 -13.00 -4.68 1.55
CA PRO A 61 -13.20 -6.11 1.63
C PRO A 61 -11.89 -6.80 1.27
N LEU A 62 -11.47 -7.79 2.04
CA LEU A 62 -10.41 -8.69 1.60
C LEU A 62 -10.90 -9.33 0.29
N SER A 63 -10.51 -8.75 -0.85
CA SER A 63 -10.08 -9.59 -1.96
C SER A 63 -9.17 -10.67 -1.37
N ASP A 64 -9.12 -11.85 -1.97
CA ASP A 64 -8.23 -12.95 -1.56
C ASP A 64 -6.73 -12.55 -1.50
N THR A 65 -6.40 -11.30 -1.83
CA THR A 65 -5.09 -10.70 -1.76
C THR A 65 -4.80 -10.14 -0.35
N PRO A 66 -3.85 -10.74 0.40
CA PRO A 66 -3.45 -10.24 1.71
C PRO A 66 -2.72 -8.89 1.59
N ALA A 67 -3.08 -7.93 2.45
CA ALA A 67 -2.37 -6.66 2.57
C ALA A 67 -1.15 -6.78 3.51
N LEU A 68 0.03 -6.42 3.02
CA LEU A 68 1.27 -6.38 3.79
C LEU A 68 1.60 -4.96 4.25
N VAL A 69 1.74 -4.75 5.57
CA VAL A 69 2.08 -3.44 6.14
C VAL A 69 3.47 -3.46 6.77
N ALA A 70 4.36 -2.64 6.24
CA ALA A 70 5.70 -2.39 6.76
C ALA A 70 5.87 -0.96 7.27
N ARG A 71 6.82 -0.73 8.17
CA ARG A 71 7.21 0.62 8.61
C ARG A 71 8.68 0.87 8.33
N CYS A 72 8.97 1.94 7.62
CA CYS A 72 10.33 2.47 7.54
C CYS A 72 10.77 2.90 8.95
N ARG A 73 11.93 2.44 9.39
CA ARG A 73 12.53 2.83 10.65
C ARG A 73 13.73 3.72 10.34
N ALA A 74 13.86 4.82 11.07
CA ALA A 74 15.15 5.50 11.15
C ALA A 74 16.08 4.54 11.91
N SER A 75 17.10 4.02 11.22
CA SER A 75 18.08 3.11 11.80
C SER A 75 19.45 3.48 11.26
N ASP A 76 20.44 3.47 12.14
CA ASP A 76 21.84 3.72 11.79
C ASP A 76 22.50 2.48 11.13
N ALA A 77 21.82 1.34 11.11
CA ALA A 77 22.31 0.11 10.50
C ALA A 77 21.88 -0.02 9.02
N PRO A 78 22.75 -0.53 8.13
CA PRO A 78 22.45 -0.68 6.71
C PRO A 78 21.52 -1.88 6.46
N ALA A 79 20.22 -1.68 6.64
CA ALA A 79 19.21 -2.71 6.40
C ALA A 79 18.02 -2.17 5.58
N PRO A 80 18.24 -1.71 4.32
CA PRO A 80 17.23 -1.03 3.50
C PRO A 80 15.98 -1.89 3.23
N PHE A 81 16.14 -3.22 3.22
CA PHE A 81 15.07 -4.17 2.94
C PHE A 81 14.49 -4.84 4.19
N ALA A 82 14.98 -4.53 5.39
CA ALA A 82 14.47 -5.14 6.62
C ALA A 82 12.93 -5.01 6.76
N PRO A 83 12.30 -3.85 6.49
CA PRO A 83 10.84 -3.74 6.57
C PRO A 83 10.11 -4.67 5.61
N LEU A 84 10.67 -4.95 4.42
CA LEU A 84 10.08 -5.85 3.44
C LEU A 84 10.22 -7.32 3.87
N VAL A 85 11.41 -7.70 4.35
CA VAL A 85 11.65 -9.06 4.87
C VAL A 85 10.72 -9.37 6.04
N GLU A 86 10.56 -8.43 6.99
CA GLU A 86 9.63 -8.55 8.12
C GLU A 86 8.16 -8.67 7.68
N ALA A 87 7.77 -7.97 6.61
CA ALA A 87 6.41 -8.07 6.06
C ALA A 87 6.19 -9.42 5.37
N LEU A 88 7.07 -9.82 4.47
CA LEU A 88 6.95 -11.08 3.72
C LEU A 88 6.99 -12.32 4.63
N ALA A 89 7.76 -12.28 5.72
CA ALA A 89 7.81 -13.37 6.70
C ALA A 89 6.42 -13.68 7.33
N ARG A 90 5.50 -12.71 7.37
CA ARG A 90 4.13 -12.88 7.87
C ARG A 90 3.16 -13.49 6.85
N CYS A 91 3.56 -13.52 5.58
CA CYS A 91 2.78 -14.08 4.48
C CYS A 91 3.28 -15.46 4.03
N ARG A 92 4.20 -16.11 4.77
CA ARG A 92 4.75 -17.40 4.36
C ARG A 92 3.61 -18.39 4.08
N PRO A 93 3.45 -18.86 2.83
CA PRO A 93 2.61 -20.02 2.58
C PRO A 93 3.21 -21.21 3.33
N PRO A 94 2.41 -22.23 3.71
CA PRO A 94 2.95 -23.48 4.19
C PRO A 94 4.02 -23.98 3.21
N ALA A 95 5.13 -24.52 3.72
CA ALA A 95 6.32 -24.88 2.94
C ALA A 95 6.10 -26.02 1.92
N GLU A 96 4.85 -26.42 1.69
CA GLU A 96 4.47 -27.45 0.73
C GLU A 96 4.53 -26.85 -0.69
N GLY A 97 5.62 -27.15 -1.41
CA GLY A 97 5.70 -26.93 -2.86
C GLY A 97 6.75 -25.93 -3.35
N LEU A 98 7.54 -25.31 -2.46
CA LEU A 98 8.69 -24.50 -2.91
C LEU A 98 9.88 -25.41 -3.20
N PRO A 99 10.42 -25.42 -4.44
CA PRO A 99 11.64 -26.17 -4.74
C PRO A 99 12.80 -25.62 -3.91
N PRO A 100 13.72 -26.48 -3.44
CA PRO A 100 14.88 -26.02 -2.69
C PRO A 100 15.69 -25.05 -3.56
N VAL A 101 16.06 -23.91 -2.98
CA VAL A 101 17.08 -23.03 -3.55
C VAL A 101 18.43 -23.72 -3.34
N THR A 102 19.01 -24.22 -4.42
CA THR A 102 20.42 -24.70 -4.51
C THR A 102 21.36 -23.57 -4.85
#